data_AF-A0A5C6BWJ1-F1
#
_entry.id   AF-A0A5C6BWJ1-F1
#
_cell.length_a   1.000
_cell.length_b   1.000
_cell.length_c   1.000
_cell.angle_alpha   90.00
_cell.angle_beta   90.00
_cell.angle_gamma   90.00
#
_symmetry.space_group_name_H-M   'P 1'
#
loop_
_entity.id
_entity.type
_entity.pdbx_description
1 polymer ?
#
loop_
_entity_poly.entity_id
_entity_poly.type
_entity_poly.pdbx_seq_one_letter_code
_entity_poly.pdbx_strand_id
1 'polypeptide(L)'
;MQLQRNSIRQVNTVSEIYEQQVLDNLAKFVNNPYVTPSFAVASQATNGVKDEGRIAVSDGGFVGRFWANVSAGGSRAVDQNFTLVPVTSPARLKLMQCAYQRAVGHPPDECSKCCNYLAAWTGDPASCYDPCGVTCGWVCKSDCWRDVPKTCCDSYAKNCGTYIWVDPCQRQEFSKLVMTIIDYAAGQPASGPGFKDVTYYLNEAGEFATKGTHVQEVHAVVSADDSSQTIENDLRLSASAKFHASQDLVKSAVENAPDFKTIESLLPSLHAVFPDLQIEPIPESSLRSGAMLNEYKMHLRDGINEHTPPSIAPSASDQMFRQATPRINFGPPTQFNGIFGGGILQQQQMLNTVPFSNRN
;
A
#
# COMPACT_ATOMS: atom_id res chain seq x y z
N MET A 1 13.56 30.37 21.71
CA MET A 1 13.91 30.32 20.27
C MET A 1 14.32 28.94 19.73
N GLN A 2 14.93 28.02 20.51
CA GLN A 2 15.35 26.71 19.97
C GLN A 2 14.18 25.77 19.57
N LEU A 3 13.10 25.72 20.36
CA LEU A 3 11.90 24.93 20.03
C LEU A 3 11.23 25.36 18.71
N GLN A 4 11.19 26.68 18.45
CA GLN A 4 10.61 27.24 17.22
C GLN A 4 11.41 26.83 15.98
N ARG A 5 12.75 26.86 16.05
CA ARG A 5 13.61 26.43 14.93
C ARG A 5 13.44 24.94 14.62
N ASN A 6 13.27 24.12 15.66
CA ASN A 6 13.05 22.69 15.47
C ASN A 6 11.70 22.45 14.79
N SER A 7 10.62 23.09 15.25
CA SER A 7 9.28 22.99 14.65
C SER A 7 9.28 23.37 13.17
N ILE A 8 9.95 24.47 12.78
CA ILE A 8 10.07 24.88 11.37
C ILE A 8 10.78 23.81 10.52
N ARG A 9 11.85 23.20 11.04
CA ARG A 9 12.55 22.12 10.33
C ARG A 9 11.68 20.88 10.15
N GLN A 10 10.81 20.54 11.11
CA GLN A 10 9.94 19.36 10.97
C GLN A 10 8.80 19.59 9.97
N VAL A 11 8.32 20.82 9.81
CA VAL A 11 7.28 21.10 8.81
C VAL A 11 7.83 20.95 7.39
N ASN A 12 9.12 21.26 7.19
CA ASN A 12 9.76 21.12 5.89
C ASN A 12 9.92 19.65 5.47
N THR A 13 10.16 18.72 6.41
CA THR A 13 10.41 17.30 6.07
C THR A 13 9.19 16.61 5.43
N VAL A 14 7.97 16.98 5.83
CA VAL A 14 6.74 16.40 5.24
C VAL A 14 6.59 16.80 3.78
N SER A 15 6.86 18.07 3.47
CA SER A 15 6.76 18.57 2.09
C SER A 15 7.83 17.91 1.22
N GLU A 16 9.06 17.78 1.72
CA GLU A 16 10.16 17.07 1.05
C GLU A 16 9.81 15.59 0.76
N ILE A 17 9.14 14.91 1.69
CA ILE A 17 8.67 13.52 1.48
C ILE A 17 7.67 13.45 0.32
N TYR A 18 6.72 14.38 0.22
CA TYR A 18 5.76 14.38 -0.88
C TYR A 18 6.40 14.76 -2.21
N GLU A 19 7.28 15.76 -2.21
CA GLU A 19 8.05 16.14 -3.40
C GLU A 19 8.86 14.97 -3.94
N GLN A 20 9.60 14.25 -3.08
CA GLN A 20 10.37 13.10 -3.51
C GLN A 20 9.49 11.97 -4.07
N GLN A 21 8.35 11.67 -3.42
CA GLN A 21 7.42 10.66 -3.94
C GLN A 21 6.88 11.02 -5.33
N VAL A 22 6.56 12.31 -5.57
CA VAL A 22 6.09 12.80 -6.87
C VAL A 22 7.21 12.72 -7.91
N LEU A 23 8.44 13.10 -7.56
CA LEU A 23 9.61 12.95 -8.43
C LEU A 23 9.87 11.48 -8.79
N ASP A 24 9.87 10.58 -7.81
CA ASP A 24 10.11 9.15 -8.06
C ASP A 24 9.05 8.56 -9.00
N ASN A 25 7.78 8.96 -8.85
CA ASN A 25 6.73 8.56 -9.78
C ASN A 25 6.94 9.18 -11.17
N LEU A 26 7.24 10.48 -11.30
CA LEU A 26 7.55 11.11 -12.58
C LEU A 26 8.67 10.35 -13.32
N ALA A 27 9.71 9.90 -12.61
CA ALA A 27 10.81 9.15 -13.19
C ALA A 27 10.32 7.81 -13.79
N LYS A 28 9.37 7.14 -13.14
CA LYS A 28 8.71 5.94 -13.67
C LYS A 28 7.88 6.26 -14.91
N PHE A 29 7.11 7.35 -14.89
CA PHE A 29 6.24 7.76 -16.00
C PHE A 29 7.01 8.15 -17.27
N VAL A 30 8.21 8.70 -17.14
CA VAL A 30 9.09 8.98 -18.29
C VAL A 30 9.48 7.70 -19.04
N ASN A 31 9.66 6.59 -18.32
CA ASN A 31 10.03 5.31 -18.91
C ASN A 31 8.80 4.50 -19.37
N ASN A 32 7.73 4.53 -18.59
CA ASN A 32 6.49 3.82 -18.87
C ASN A 32 5.28 4.70 -18.51
N PRO A 33 4.56 5.25 -19.50
CA PRO A 33 3.42 6.13 -19.24
C PRO A 33 2.22 5.40 -18.61
N TYR A 34 2.21 4.06 -18.61
CA TYR A 34 1.12 3.24 -18.10
C TYR A 34 1.38 2.69 -16.69
N VAL A 35 2.48 3.11 -16.05
CA VAL A 35 2.80 2.67 -14.68
C VAL A 35 1.75 3.17 -13.68
N THR A 36 1.41 2.32 -12.71
CA THR A 36 0.56 2.75 -11.58
C THR A 36 1.42 3.55 -10.60
N PRO A 37 1.01 4.79 -10.23
CA PRO A 37 1.76 5.58 -9.26
C PRO A 37 1.71 4.93 -7.88
N SER A 38 2.81 5.05 -7.13
CA SER A 38 2.86 4.66 -5.72
C SER A 38 2.94 5.91 -4.87
N PHE A 39 1.89 6.22 -4.11
CA PHE A 39 1.84 7.41 -3.27
C PHE A 39 1.27 7.07 -1.89
N ALA A 40 1.83 7.68 -0.85
CA ALA A 40 1.38 7.52 0.52
C ALA A 40 1.24 8.88 1.21
N VAL A 41 0.11 9.07 1.89
CA VAL A 41 -0.21 10.30 2.63
C VAL A 41 0.19 10.12 4.09
N ALA A 42 0.84 11.11 4.68
CA ALA A 42 1.10 11.11 6.12
C ALA A 42 -0.22 11.25 6.88
N SER A 43 -0.60 10.22 7.62
CA SER A 43 -1.83 10.21 8.43
C SER A 43 -1.59 10.77 9.83
N GLN A 44 -0.44 10.44 10.42
CA GLN A 44 -0.07 10.85 11.77
C GLN A 44 1.42 11.18 11.83
N ALA A 45 1.76 12.23 12.56
CA ALA A 45 3.14 12.58 12.91
C ALA A 45 3.28 12.57 14.42
N THR A 46 4.24 11.80 14.92
CA THR A 46 4.59 11.80 16.34
C THR A 46 5.99 12.39 16.50
N ASN A 47 6.09 13.38 17.38
CA ASN A 47 7.34 14.04 17.72
C ASN A 47 7.76 13.59 19.11
N GLY A 48 8.89 12.89 19.21
CA GLY A 48 9.50 12.50 20.49
C GLY A 48 10.72 13.37 20.77
N VAL A 49 10.73 14.09 21.89
CA VAL A 49 11.96 14.72 22.39
C VAL A 49 12.47 13.89 23.55
N LYS A 50 13.61 13.22 23.38
CA LYS A 50 14.32 12.50 24.44
C LYS A 50 15.51 13.35 24.88
N ASP A 51 15.40 13.89 26.09
CA ASP A 51 16.50 14.58 26.75
C ASP A 51 17.24 13.57 27.64
N GLU A 52 18.47 13.22 27.26
CA GLU A 52 19.35 12.34 28.02
C GLU A 52 20.46 13.18 28.67
N GLY A 53 20.39 13.33 29.99
CA GLY A 53 21.46 13.93 30.79
C GLY A 53 22.33 12.84 31.40
N ARG A 54 23.64 12.82 31.07
CA ARG A 54 24.62 11.96 31.72
C ARG A 54 25.64 12.82 32.44
N ILE A 55 25.65 12.71 33.77
CA ILE A 55 26.73 13.21 34.60
C ILE A 55 27.67 12.02 34.83
N ALA A 56 28.88 12.08 34.27
CA ALA A 56 29.91 11.10 34.50
C ALA A 56 31.05 11.75 35.28
N VAL A 57 31.26 11.28 36.50
CA VAL A 57 32.44 11.60 37.31
C VAL A 57 33.43 10.47 37.08
N SER A 58 34.57 10.77 36.46
CA SER A 58 35.64 9.80 36.25
C SER A 58 36.84 10.15 37.14
N ASP A 59 37.18 9.26 38.07
CA ASP A 59 38.41 9.37 38.85
C ASP A 59 39.61 8.96 37.99
N GLY A 60 40.35 9.96 37.51
CA GLY A 60 41.62 9.77 36.82
C GLY A 60 42.74 9.52 37.82
N GLY A 61 42.94 8.26 38.24
CA GLY A 61 44.03 7.89 39.12
C GLY A 61 45.39 7.93 38.41
N PHE A 62 46.15 9.01 38.58
CA PHE A 62 47.61 8.98 38.49
C PHE A 62 48.18 9.28 39.88
N VAL A 63 49.00 8.35 40.39
CA VAL A 63 49.52 8.35 41.77
C VAL A 63 50.14 9.71 42.10
N GLY A 64 49.51 10.44 43.02
CA GLY A 64 50.07 11.66 43.62
C GLY A 64 49.35 12.99 43.35
N ARG A 65 48.31 13.05 42.49
CA ARG A 65 47.48 14.26 42.33
C ARG A 65 46.00 13.93 42.08
N PHE A 66 45.14 14.30 43.02
CA PHE A 66 43.68 14.23 42.87
C PHE A 66 43.17 15.35 41.95
N TRP A 67 42.74 14.99 40.74
CA TRP A 67 41.92 15.85 39.89
C TRP A 67 40.65 15.09 39.51
N ALA A 68 39.51 15.48 40.10
CA ALA A 68 38.21 14.92 39.73
C ALA A 68 37.76 15.57 38.41
N ASN A 69 37.67 14.79 37.34
CA ASN A 69 37.07 15.25 36.09
C ASN A 69 35.56 15.01 36.16
N VAL A 70 34.82 16.09 36.42
CA VAL A 70 33.36 16.10 36.35
C VAL A 70 32.97 16.44 34.92
N SER A 71 32.48 15.45 34.18
CA SER A 71 31.89 15.68 32.85
C SER A 71 30.37 15.66 32.96
N ALA A 72 29.75 16.80 32.67
CA ALA A 72 28.30 16.91 32.52
C ALA A 72 28.00 17.01 31.02
N GLY A 73 27.44 15.94 30.46
CA GLY A 73 26.96 15.91 29.09
C GLY A 73 25.44 15.84 29.06
N GLY A 74 24.78 16.82 28.47
CA GLY A 74 23.38 16.72 28.08
C GLY A 74 23.29 16.50 26.58
N SER A 75 22.54 15.50 26.14
CA SER A 75 22.19 15.31 24.74
C SER A 75 20.67 15.35 24.58
N ARG A 76 20.20 15.99 23.51
CA ARG A 76 18.79 16.02 23.12
C ARG A 76 18.66 15.29 21.80
N ALA A 77 17.96 14.16 21.81
CA ALA A 77 17.57 13.45 20.61
C ALA A 77 16.13 13.86 20.25
N VAL A 78 15.94 14.37 19.03
CA VAL A 78 14.62 14.66 18.48
C VAL A 78 14.30 13.57 17.48
N ASP A 79 13.31 12.74 17.80
CA ASP A 79 12.82 11.66 16.95
C ASP A 79 11.52 12.10 16.27
N GLN A 80 11.43 11.88 14.96
CA GLN A 80 10.27 12.22 14.14
C GLN A 80 9.80 10.94 13.46
N ASN A 81 8.59 10.51 13.78
CA ASN A 81 8.01 9.33 13.17
C ASN A 81 6.72 9.72 12.43
N PHE A 82 6.72 9.48 11.12
CA PHE A 82 5.58 9.70 10.24
C PHE A 82 4.96 8.35 9.87
N THR A 83 3.67 8.19 10.15
CA THR A 83 2.91 7.03 9.68
C THR A 83 2.31 7.37 8.32
N LEU A 84 2.78 6.68 7.28
CA LEU A 84 2.30 6.85 5.91
C LEU A 84 1.22 5.81 5.59
N VAL A 85 0.09 6.27 5.04
CA VAL A 85 -0.99 5.40 4.57
C VAL A 85 -0.95 5.35 3.03
N PRO A 86 -0.72 4.18 2.43
CA PRO A 86 -0.67 4.06 0.98
C PRO A 86 -2.05 4.32 0.36
N VAL A 87 -2.08 4.98 -0.78
CA VAL A 87 -3.31 5.17 -1.56
C VAL A 87 -3.61 3.89 -2.33
N THR A 88 -4.69 3.20 -1.95
CA THR A 88 -5.10 1.92 -2.53
C THR A 88 -6.31 2.03 -3.46
N SER A 89 -6.99 3.18 -3.49
CA SER A 89 -8.20 3.37 -4.31
C SER A 89 -7.86 3.44 -5.80
N PRO A 90 -8.41 2.56 -6.65
CA PRO A 90 -8.11 2.53 -8.08
C PRO A 90 -8.51 3.83 -8.80
N ALA A 91 -9.63 4.46 -8.39
CA ALA A 91 -10.07 5.73 -8.96
C ALA A 91 -9.06 6.86 -8.70
N ARG A 92 -8.55 6.96 -7.46
CA ARG A 92 -7.51 7.95 -7.10
C ARG A 92 -6.21 7.70 -7.85
N LEU A 93 -5.80 6.43 -7.97
CA LEU A 93 -4.60 6.06 -8.72
C LEU A 93 -4.73 6.41 -10.22
N LYS A 94 -5.92 6.28 -10.81
CA LYS A 94 -6.19 6.70 -12.19
C LYS A 94 -6.11 8.22 -12.38
N LEU A 95 -6.64 9.01 -11.43
CA LEU A 95 -6.50 10.47 -11.44
C LEU A 95 -5.04 10.91 -11.34
N MET A 96 -4.27 10.29 -10.44
CA MET A 96 -2.84 10.54 -10.32
C MET A 96 -2.10 10.16 -11.59
N GLN A 97 -2.39 9.00 -12.18
CA GLN A 97 -1.81 8.55 -13.44
C GLN A 97 -2.01 9.60 -14.54
N CYS A 98 -3.23 10.11 -14.69
CA CYS A 98 -3.55 11.17 -15.63
C CYS A 98 -2.75 12.47 -15.39
N ALA A 99 -2.58 12.89 -14.13
CA ALA A 99 -1.78 14.06 -13.80
C ALA A 99 -0.29 13.87 -14.13
N TYR A 100 0.28 12.70 -13.84
CA TYR A 100 1.68 12.40 -14.19
C TYR A 100 1.91 12.30 -15.70
N GLN A 101 1.03 11.62 -16.43
CA GLN A 101 1.08 11.54 -17.90
C GLN A 101 1.07 12.95 -18.53
N ARG A 102 0.22 13.84 -18.01
CA ARG A 102 0.15 15.24 -18.43
C ARG A 102 1.44 16.01 -18.13
N ALA A 103 1.98 15.86 -16.92
CA ALA A 103 3.21 16.53 -16.50
C ALA A 103 4.42 16.12 -17.37
N VAL A 104 4.51 14.86 -17.77
CA VAL A 104 5.56 14.33 -18.67
C VAL A 104 5.33 14.72 -20.14
N GLY A 105 4.15 15.25 -20.48
CA GLY A 105 3.81 15.63 -21.85
C GLY A 105 3.45 14.45 -22.74
N HIS A 106 2.85 13.39 -22.18
CA HIS A 106 2.28 12.29 -22.96
C HIS A 106 1.11 12.81 -23.82
N PRO A 107 0.96 12.36 -25.08
CA PRO A 107 -0.04 12.89 -26.00
C PRO A 107 -1.49 12.74 -25.48
N PRO A 108 -2.39 13.64 -25.94
CA PRO A 108 -3.71 13.84 -25.34
C PRO A 108 -4.80 12.86 -25.82
N ASP A 109 -4.47 11.87 -26.65
CA ASP A 109 -5.43 10.88 -27.14
C ASP A 109 -6.08 10.07 -26.01
N GLU A 110 -5.37 9.88 -24.89
CA GLU A 110 -5.93 9.31 -23.64
C GLU A 110 -6.52 10.36 -22.69
N CYS A 111 -6.36 11.65 -22.97
CA CYS A 111 -6.82 12.75 -22.13
C CYS A 111 -8.36 12.78 -22.02
N SER A 112 -9.09 12.28 -23.02
CA SER A 112 -10.55 12.17 -22.98
C SER A 112 -11.06 11.36 -21.78
N LYS A 113 -10.43 10.23 -21.46
CA LYS A 113 -10.79 9.41 -20.28
C LYS A 113 -10.37 10.09 -18.98
N CYS A 114 -9.19 10.69 -18.97
CA CYS A 114 -8.70 11.46 -17.82
C CYS A 114 -9.62 12.63 -17.47
N CYS A 115 -10.19 13.29 -18.47
CA CYS A 115 -11.18 14.33 -18.31
C CYS A 115 -12.46 13.84 -17.65
N ASN A 116 -12.95 12.65 -18.02
CA ASN A 116 -14.12 12.07 -17.37
C ASN A 116 -13.85 11.78 -15.89
N TYR A 117 -12.67 11.22 -15.56
CA TYR A 117 -12.28 11.00 -14.17
C TYR A 117 -12.18 12.32 -13.39
N LEU A 118 -11.56 13.36 -13.99
CA LEU A 118 -11.39 14.66 -13.33
C LEU A 118 -12.73 15.38 -13.15
N ALA A 119 -13.61 15.34 -14.15
CA ALA A 119 -14.96 15.89 -14.08
C ALA A 119 -15.78 15.18 -13.00
N ALA A 120 -15.67 13.85 -12.91
CA ALA A 120 -16.32 13.07 -11.85
C ALA A 120 -15.78 13.43 -10.46
N TRP A 121 -14.47 13.71 -10.34
CA TRP A 121 -13.84 14.09 -9.07
C TRP A 121 -14.21 15.50 -8.60
N THR A 122 -14.16 16.47 -9.51
CA THR A 122 -14.40 17.89 -9.22
C THR A 122 -15.89 18.23 -9.21
N GLY A 123 -16.72 17.42 -9.86
CA GLY A 123 -18.12 17.75 -10.15
C GLY A 123 -18.28 18.80 -11.26
N ASP A 124 -17.19 19.23 -11.89
CA ASP A 124 -17.19 20.25 -12.93
C ASP A 124 -16.69 19.67 -14.27
N PRO A 125 -17.57 19.46 -15.27
CA PRO A 125 -17.15 19.00 -16.59
C PRO A 125 -16.28 20.02 -17.35
N ALA A 126 -16.33 21.30 -16.97
CA ALA A 126 -15.46 22.34 -17.54
C ALA A 126 -14.03 22.30 -16.97
N SER A 127 -13.77 21.58 -15.86
CA SER A 127 -12.43 21.43 -15.28
C SER A 127 -11.45 20.70 -16.21
N CYS A 128 -11.95 19.93 -17.18
CA CYS A 128 -11.16 19.34 -18.25
C CYS A 128 -10.63 20.39 -19.25
N TYR A 129 -11.37 21.49 -19.44
CA TYR A 129 -11.11 22.54 -20.42
C TYR A 129 -10.23 23.65 -19.89
N ASP A 130 -9.89 23.67 -18.60
CA ASP A 130 -8.78 24.48 -18.16
C ASP A 130 -7.51 23.77 -18.64
N PRO A 131 -6.85 24.29 -19.70
CA PRO A 131 -5.74 23.59 -20.28
C PRO A 131 -4.63 23.65 -19.25
N CYS A 132 -4.30 22.52 -18.64
CA CYS A 132 -2.94 22.29 -18.23
C CYS A 132 -2.50 23.23 -17.11
N GLY A 133 -3.20 23.22 -15.96
CA GLY A 133 -2.71 23.91 -14.75
C GLY A 133 -1.26 23.53 -14.40
N VAL A 134 -0.82 22.36 -14.88
CA VAL A 134 0.57 21.96 -15.05
C VAL A 134 0.94 22.12 -16.53
N THR A 135 1.74 23.14 -16.85
CA THR A 135 2.30 23.34 -18.20
C THR A 135 3.14 22.13 -18.62
N CYS A 136 3.20 21.77 -19.90
CA CYS A 136 4.08 20.68 -20.35
C CYS A 136 5.53 21.17 -20.42
N GLY A 137 6.49 20.28 -20.19
CA GLY A 137 7.91 20.51 -20.52
C GLY A 137 8.77 21.19 -19.45
N TRP A 138 8.29 21.35 -18.21
CA TRP A 138 9.13 21.77 -17.09
C TRP A 138 9.91 20.62 -16.42
N VAL A 139 9.52 19.37 -16.69
CA VAL A 139 10.27 18.19 -16.24
C VAL A 139 11.43 17.97 -17.19
N CYS A 140 12.64 18.18 -16.70
CA CYS A 140 13.86 17.89 -17.44
C CYS A 140 14.19 16.40 -17.30
N LYS A 141 14.73 15.80 -18.35
CA LYS A 141 15.16 14.39 -18.36
C LYS A 141 16.48 14.20 -19.11
N SER A 142 17.28 13.23 -18.64
CA SER A 142 18.47 12.74 -19.34
C SER A 142 18.77 11.30 -18.95
N ASP A 143 19.40 10.53 -19.84
CA ASP A 143 19.93 9.20 -19.54
C ASP A 143 21.32 9.24 -18.86
N CYS A 144 21.88 10.44 -18.66
CA CYS A 144 23.19 10.66 -18.06
C CYS A 144 23.07 11.48 -16.76
N TRP A 145 23.62 10.95 -15.67
CA TRP A 145 23.64 11.65 -14.37
C TRP A 145 24.43 12.97 -14.41
N ARG A 146 25.36 13.13 -15.36
CA ARG A 146 26.20 14.33 -15.48
C ARG A 146 25.43 15.53 -16.05
N ASP A 147 24.30 15.29 -16.69
CA ASP A 147 23.47 16.34 -17.28
C ASP A 147 22.57 16.99 -16.21
N VAL A 148 22.40 16.34 -15.06
CA VAL A 148 21.69 16.91 -13.91
C VAL A 148 22.51 18.09 -13.36
N PRO A 149 21.96 19.32 -13.35
CA PRO A 149 22.68 20.48 -12.84
C PRO A 149 23.07 20.29 -11.37
N LYS A 150 24.29 20.69 -11.00
CA LYS A 150 24.76 20.64 -9.59
C LYS A 150 23.93 21.52 -8.64
N THR A 151 23.16 22.45 -9.17
CA THR A 151 22.21 23.27 -8.40
C THR A 151 20.94 22.50 -8.04
N CYS A 152 20.70 21.33 -8.65
CA CYS A 152 19.52 20.48 -8.46
C CYS A 152 19.83 19.22 -7.64
N CYS A 153 20.92 19.22 -6.84
CA CYS A 153 21.35 18.05 -6.06
C CYS A 153 20.27 17.49 -5.13
N ASP A 154 19.31 18.31 -4.71
CA ASP A 154 18.28 17.93 -3.74
C ASP A 154 16.90 17.68 -4.39
N SER A 155 16.79 17.74 -5.72
CA SER A 155 15.49 17.68 -6.41
C SER A 155 15.58 16.90 -7.73
N TYR A 156 16.10 15.67 -7.65
CA TYR A 156 16.14 14.75 -8.78
C TYR A 156 15.65 13.36 -8.39
N ALA A 157 15.20 12.60 -9.38
CA ALA A 157 14.88 11.18 -9.22
C ALA A 157 15.51 10.38 -10.36
N LYS A 158 15.68 9.08 -10.11
CA LYS A 158 16.28 8.14 -11.07
C LYS A 158 15.39 6.90 -11.19
N ASN A 159 15.07 6.52 -12.41
CA ASN A 159 14.42 5.24 -12.71
C ASN A 159 14.98 4.62 -13.99
N CYS A 160 15.35 3.35 -13.94
CA CYS A 160 15.85 2.57 -15.09
C CYS A 160 17.00 3.23 -15.90
N GLY A 161 17.81 4.09 -15.27
CA GLY A 161 18.91 4.79 -15.96
C GLY A 161 18.55 6.20 -16.45
N THR A 162 17.27 6.54 -16.49
CA THR A 162 16.80 7.90 -16.77
C THR A 162 16.76 8.71 -15.47
N TYR A 163 17.35 9.89 -15.53
CA TYR A 163 17.36 10.90 -14.49
C TYR A 163 16.37 11.99 -14.85
N ILE A 164 15.59 12.42 -13.87
CA ILE A 164 14.70 13.56 -14.02
C ILE A 164 15.00 14.59 -12.94
N TRP A 165 14.80 15.86 -13.27
CA TRP A 165 14.90 16.96 -12.33
C TRP A 165 13.95 18.07 -12.73
N VAL A 166 13.69 18.97 -11.79
CA VAL A 166 12.85 20.15 -12.01
C VAL A 166 13.75 21.36 -12.11
N ASP A 167 13.58 22.15 -13.17
CA ASP A 167 14.27 23.43 -13.29
C ASP A 167 13.87 24.34 -12.10
N PRO A 168 14.83 24.96 -11.38
CA PRO A 168 14.54 25.92 -10.32
C PRO A 168 13.52 27.01 -10.72
N CYS A 169 13.51 27.44 -11.98
CA CYS A 169 12.58 28.45 -12.50
C CYS A 169 11.14 27.93 -12.63
N GLN A 170 10.95 26.61 -12.68
CA GLN A 170 9.67 25.94 -12.87
C GLN A 170 9.18 25.21 -11.60
N ARG A 171 9.80 25.46 -10.44
CA ARG A 171 9.38 24.86 -9.17
C ARG A 171 7.91 25.13 -8.84
N GLN A 172 7.36 26.25 -9.28
CA GLN A 172 5.94 26.56 -9.08
C GLN A 172 5.02 25.54 -9.75
N GLU A 173 5.35 25.08 -10.96
CA GLU A 173 4.59 24.06 -11.68
C GLU A 173 4.70 22.70 -11.00
N PHE A 174 5.89 22.37 -10.50
CA PHE A 174 6.08 21.16 -9.70
C PHE A 174 5.29 21.20 -8.39
N SER A 175 5.30 22.32 -7.65
CA SER A 175 4.49 22.48 -6.44
C SER A 175 2.99 22.36 -6.73
N LYS A 176 2.50 22.90 -7.85
CA LYS A 176 1.10 22.71 -8.28
C LYS A 176 0.79 21.23 -8.50
N LEU A 177 1.68 20.49 -9.18
CA LEU A 177 1.51 19.04 -9.35
C LEU A 177 1.49 18.32 -8.00
N VAL A 178 2.43 18.62 -7.10
CA VAL A 178 2.50 17.99 -5.77
C VAL A 178 1.22 18.22 -4.99
N MET A 179 0.71 19.45 -4.94
CA MET A 179 -0.55 19.77 -4.29
C MET A 179 -1.73 19.04 -4.94
N THR A 180 -1.77 18.98 -6.27
CA THR A 180 -2.81 18.23 -7.01
C THR A 180 -2.80 16.74 -6.66
N ILE A 181 -1.62 16.13 -6.56
CA ILE A 181 -1.49 14.71 -6.18
C ILE A 181 -1.92 14.50 -4.72
N ILE A 182 -1.58 15.42 -3.81
CA ILE A 182 -2.03 15.37 -2.42
C ILE A 182 -3.56 15.48 -2.36
N ASP A 183 -4.16 16.39 -3.13
CA ASP A 183 -5.61 16.55 -3.20
C ASP A 183 -6.30 15.29 -3.72
N TYR A 184 -5.75 14.62 -4.73
CA TYR A 184 -6.27 13.32 -5.18
C TYR A 184 -6.08 12.21 -4.15
N ALA A 185 -4.98 12.25 -3.40
CA ALA A 185 -4.63 11.23 -2.42
C ALA A 185 -5.51 11.30 -1.18
N ALA A 186 -5.65 12.51 -0.62
CA ALA A 186 -6.32 12.80 0.64
C ALA A 186 -7.79 13.17 0.44
N GLY A 187 -8.13 13.79 -0.68
CA GLY A 187 -9.48 14.23 -0.98
C GLY A 187 -10.46 13.07 -1.07
N GLN A 188 -11.71 13.36 -0.74
CA GLN A 188 -12.83 12.53 -1.17
C GLN A 188 -13.28 13.08 -2.51
N PRO A 189 -13.70 12.23 -3.46
CA PRO A 189 -14.38 12.74 -4.64
C PRO A 189 -15.51 13.65 -4.16
N ALA A 190 -15.73 14.79 -4.82
CA ALA A 190 -16.98 15.50 -4.61
C ALA A 190 -18.09 14.44 -4.73
N SER A 191 -19.10 14.49 -3.87
CA SER A 191 -20.26 13.59 -3.89
C SER A 191 -21.13 13.75 -5.16
N GLY A 192 -20.49 14.14 -6.26
CA GLY A 192 -21.03 14.22 -7.58
C GLY A 192 -21.48 12.85 -8.09
N PRO A 193 -22.31 12.85 -9.14
CA PRO A 193 -23.11 11.72 -9.58
C PRO A 193 -22.31 10.52 -10.13
N GLY A 194 -20.97 10.54 -10.06
CA GLY A 194 -20.08 9.58 -10.71
C GLY A 194 -19.61 8.42 -9.83
N PHE A 195 -19.79 8.48 -8.50
CA PHE A 195 -19.47 7.36 -7.61
C PHE A 195 -20.59 7.15 -6.59
N LYS A 196 -21.00 5.89 -6.42
CA LYS A 196 -22.01 5.48 -5.44
C LYS A 196 -21.33 4.59 -4.42
N ASP A 197 -21.46 4.96 -3.14
CA ASP A 197 -21.20 4.02 -2.06
C ASP A 197 -22.30 2.97 -2.10
N VAL A 198 -21.94 1.76 -2.48
CA VAL A 198 -22.86 0.62 -2.50
C VAL A 198 -22.50 -0.28 -1.33
N THR A 199 -23.45 -0.40 -0.41
CA THR A 199 -23.42 -1.40 0.64
C THR A 199 -24.05 -2.68 0.11
N TYR A 200 -23.29 -3.77 0.15
CA TYR A 200 -23.79 -5.11 -0.11
C TYR A 200 -23.90 -5.88 1.19
N TYR A 201 -24.93 -6.72 1.24
CA TYR A 201 -25.23 -7.59 2.36
C TYR A 201 -24.95 -9.03 1.89
N LEU A 202 -24.15 -9.79 2.63
CA LEU A 202 -23.85 -11.20 2.35
C LEU A 202 -24.44 -12.09 3.44
N ASN A 203 -25.02 -13.24 3.05
CA ASN A 203 -25.46 -14.29 3.99
C ASN A 203 -24.29 -15.21 4.40
N GLU A 204 -24.56 -16.22 5.22
CA GLU A 204 -23.58 -17.22 5.68
C GLU A 204 -22.94 -18.01 4.53
N ALA A 205 -23.65 -18.18 3.42
CA ALA A 205 -23.14 -18.85 2.22
C ALA A 205 -22.30 -17.92 1.32
N GLY A 206 -22.13 -16.64 1.68
CA GLY A 206 -21.43 -15.66 0.85
C GLY A 206 -22.23 -15.15 -0.35
N GLU A 207 -23.54 -15.39 -0.38
CA GLU A 207 -24.45 -14.89 -1.42
C GLU A 207 -25.05 -13.54 -1.03
N PHE A 208 -25.51 -12.77 -2.03
CA PHE A 208 -26.19 -11.51 -1.76
C PHE A 208 -27.49 -11.72 -0.98
N ALA A 209 -27.59 -11.03 0.15
CA ALA A 209 -28.69 -11.08 1.07
C ALA A 209 -29.43 -9.74 1.14
N THR A 210 -30.59 -9.75 1.78
CA THR A 210 -31.25 -8.50 2.17
C THR A 210 -30.69 -8.01 3.49
N LYS A 211 -30.86 -6.71 3.79
CA LYS A 211 -30.42 -6.10 5.07
C LYS A 211 -30.92 -6.85 6.32
N GLY A 212 -32.05 -7.55 6.25
CA GLY A 212 -32.59 -8.30 7.39
C GLY A 212 -31.95 -9.67 7.64
N THR A 213 -31.23 -10.23 6.67
CA THR A 213 -30.77 -11.63 6.68
C THR A 213 -29.27 -11.76 6.44
N HIS A 214 -28.53 -10.68 6.65
CA HIS A 214 -27.10 -10.64 6.35
C HIS A 214 -26.28 -10.98 7.58
N VAL A 215 -25.13 -11.61 7.33
CA VAL A 215 -24.10 -11.88 8.35
C VAL A 215 -22.91 -10.93 8.17
N GLN A 216 -22.67 -10.48 6.94
CA GLN A 216 -21.58 -9.55 6.64
C GLN A 216 -22.04 -8.38 5.78
N GLU A 217 -21.59 -7.17 6.15
CA GLU A 217 -21.76 -5.95 5.38
C GLU A 217 -20.45 -5.64 4.65
N VAL A 218 -20.53 -5.40 3.33
CA VAL A 218 -19.38 -5.06 2.48
C VAL A 218 -19.64 -3.70 1.84
N HIS A 219 -18.81 -2.73 2.18
CA HIS A 219 -18.84 -1.40 1.56
C HIS A 219 -17.92 -1.37 0.34
N ALA A 220 -18.46 -0.95 -0.81
CA ALA A 220 -17.68 -0.70 -2.01
C ALA A 220 -18.07 0.65 -2.62
N VAL A 221 -17.07 1.39 -3.12
CA VAL A 221 -17.29 2.62 -3.87
C VAL A 221 -17.24 2.25 -5.34
N VAL A 222 -18.33 2.48 -6.07
CA VAL A 222 -18.44 2.06 -7.46
C VAL A 222 -18.73 3.23 -8.37
N SER A 223 -18.18 3.25 -9.58
CA SER A 223 -18.52 4.29 -10.54
C SER A 223 -19.99 4.18 -10.94
N ALA A 224 -20.68 5.30 -11.03
CA ALA A 224 -22.08 5.35 -11.45
C ALA A 224 -22.28 4.99 -12.92
N ASP A 225 -21.21 5.05 -13.72
CA ASP A 225 -21.20 4.69 -15.14
C ASP A 225 -20.99 3.19 -15.37
N ASP A 226 -20.48 2.46 -14.36
CA ASP A 226 -20.31 1.02 -14.45
C ASP A 226 -21.69 0.34 -14.40
N SER A 227 -21.95 -0.54 -15.36
CA SER A 227 -23.21 -1.28 -15.38
C SER A 227 -23.30 -2.19 -14.15
N SER A 228 -24.49 -2.26 -13.54
CA SER A 228 -24.73 -3.02 -12.30
C SER A 228 -24.23 -4.48 -12.37
N GLN A 229 -24.24 -5.08 -13.56
CA GLN A 229 -23.79 -6.46 -13.78
C GLN A 229 -22.27 -6.63 -13.68
N THR A 230 -21.48 -5.69 -14.21
CA THR A 230 -20.01 -5.77 -14.15
C THR A 230 -19.54 -5.66 -12.70
N ILE A 231 -20.20 -4.78 -11.95
CA ILE A 231 -19.97 -4.51 -10.54
C ILE A 231 -20.29 -5.76 -9.69
N GLU A 232 -21.46 -6.36 -9.90
CA GLU A 232 -21.87 -7.58 -9.18
C GLU A 232 -20.90 -8.74 -9.41
N ASN A 233 -20.38 -8.90 -10.64
CA ASN A 233 -19.44 -9.98 -10.96
C ASN A 233 -18.07 -9.76 -10.30
N ASP A 234 -17.49 -8.55 -10.40
CA ASP A 234 -16.20 -8.24 -9.78
C ASP A 234 -16.27 -8.35 -8.25
N LEU A 235 -17.39 -7.94 -7.65
CA LEU A 235 -17.61 -8.07 -6.21
C LEU A 235 -17.82 -9.52 -5.79
N ARG A 236 -18.56 -10.32 -6.58
CA ARG A 236 -18.70 -11.77 -6.32
C ARG A 236 -17.35 -12.46 -6.32
N LEU A 237 -16.50 -12.15 -7.31
CA LEU A 237 -15.14 -12.67 -7.40
C LEU A 237 -14.28 -12.25 -6.20
N SER A 238 -14.36 -10.97 -5.78
CA SER A 238 -13.61 -10.46 -4.63
C SER A 238 -14.08 -11.07 -3.30
N ALA A 239 -15.39 -11.16 -3.08
CA ALA A 239 -15.98 -11.71 -1.86
C ALA A 239 -15.72 -13.21 -1.74
N SER A 240 -15.91 -13.97 -2.82
CA SER A 240 -15.58 -15.40 -2.88
C SER A 240 -14.09 -15.65 -2.62
N ALA A 241 -13.20 -14.85 -3.22
CA ALA A 241 -11.76 -14.99 -2.99
C ALA A 241 -11.36 -14.71 -1.53
N LYS A 242 -11.94 -13.68 -0.90
CA LYS A 242 -11.70 -13.38 0.53
C LYS A 242 -12.26 -14.48 1.43
N PHE A 243 -13.44 -15.01 1.13
CA PHE A 243 -14.04 -16.11 1.88
C PHE A 243 -13.16 -17.37 1.82
N HIS A 244 -12.75 -17.78 0.62
CA HIS A 244 -11.83 -18.92 0.45
C HIS A 244 -10.48 -18.70 1.14
N ALA A 245 -9.89 -17.50 1.05
CA ALA A 245 -8.65 -17.19 1.75
C ALA A 245 -8.81 -17.29 3.29
N SER A 246 -9.99 -16.94 3.81
CA SER A 246 -10.31 -17.07 5.24
C SER A 246 -10.42 -18.55 5.65
N GLN A 247 -11.09 -19.36 4.83
CA GLN A 247 -11.20 -20.81 5.05
C GLN A 247 -9.84 -21.50 5.03
N ASP A 248 -8.97 -21.16 4.07
CA ASP A 248 -7.62 -21.72 3.96
C ASP A 248 -6.75 -21.36 5.18
N LEU A 249 -6.86 -20.13 5.67
CA LEU A 249 -6.18 -19.68 6.89
C LEU A 249 -6.62 -20.48 8.12
N VAL A 250 -7.93 -20.67 8.29
CA VAL A 250 -8.49 -21.45 9.40
C VAL A 250 -8.09 -22.91 9.31
N LYS A 251 -8.18 -23.51 8.11
CA LYS A 251 -7.74 -24.89 7.86
C LYS A 251 -6.25 -25.07 8.18
N SER A 252 -5.41 -24.14 7.73
CA SER A 252 -3.97 -24.16 8.04
C SER A 252 -3.69 -24.00 9.54
N ALA A 253 -4.43 -23.14 10.23
CA ALA A 253 -4.29 -22.95 11.68
C ALA A 253 -4.65 -24.23 12.47
N VAL A 254 -5.73 -24.92 12.07
CA VAL A 254 -6.14 -26.20 12.67
C VAL A 254 -5.10 -27.29 12.42
N GLU A 255 -4.57 -27.38 11.20
CA GLU A 255 -3.57 -28.39 10.84
C GLU A 255 -2.26 -28.21 11.63
N ASN A 256 -1.83 -26.97 11.80
CA ASN A 256 -0.58 -26.61 12.47
C ASN A 256 -0.69 -26.45 13.99
N ALA A 257 -1.89 -26.56 14.59
CA ALA A 257 -2.07 -26.41 16.03
C ALA A 257 -1.28 -27.50 16.80
N PRO A 258 -0.41 -27.14 17.76
CA PRO A 258 0.45 -28.11 18.45
C PRO A 258 -0.31 -28.93 19.49
N ASP A 259 -1.43 -28.42 20.02
CA ASP A 259 -2.22 -29.05 21.07
C ASP A 259 -3.71 -28.69 20.98
N PHE A 260 -4.53 -29.37 21.78
CA PHE A 260 -5.97 -29.14 21.86
C PHE A 260 -6.33 -27.74 22.35
N LYS A 261 -5.54 -27.19 23.28
CA LYS A 261 -5.80 -25.86 23.85
C LYS A 261 -5.69 -24.76 22.80
N THR A 262 -4.77 -24.93 21.84
CA THR A 262 -4.65 -24.05 20.67
C THR A 262 -5.84 -24.21 19.73
N ILE A 263 -6.38 -25.42 19.57
CA ILE A 263 -7.59 -25.61 18.75
C ILE A 263 -8.82 -25.01 19.45
N GLU A 264 -8.95 -25.16 20.76
CA GLU A 264 -10.04 -24.57 21.55
C GLU A 264 -10.04 -23.04 21.48
N SER A 265 -8.86 -22.41 21.49
CA SER A 265 -8.77 -20.95 21.33
C SER A 265 -9.15 -20.47 19.93
N LEU A 266 -9.10 -21.37 18.92
CA LEU A 266 -9.54 -21.10 17.56
C LEU A 266 -11.04 -21.35 17.35
N LEU A 267 -11.72 -22.12 18.22
CA LEU A 267 -13.15 -22.45 18.08
C LEU A 267 -14.06 -21.25 17.84
N PRO A 268 -13.91 -20.09 18.52
CA PRO A 268 -14.75 -18.92 18.24
C PRO A 268 -14.58 -18.39 16.82
N SER A 269 -13.35 -18.40 16.29
CA SER A 269 -13.06 -17.98 14.91
C SER A 269 -13.59 -19.01 13.91
N LEU A 270 -13.49 -20.30 14.26
CA LEU A 270 -13.98 -21.41 13.46
C LEU A 270 -15.52 -21.38 13.34
N HIS A 271 -16.22 -21.13 14.45
CA HIS A 271 -17.67 -20.99 14.48
C HIS A 271 -18.14 -19.70 13.78
N ALA A 272 -17.32 -18.64 13.78
CA ALA A 272 -17.61 -17.43 13.02
C ALA A 272 -17.55 -17.65 11.50
N VAL A 273 -16.71 -18.58 11.03
CA VAL A 273 -16.58 -18.94 9.61
C VAL A 273 -17.52 -20.08 9.22
N PHE A 274 -17.80 -21.01 10.13
CA PHE A 274 -18.62 -22.19 9.93
C PHE A 274 -19.66 -22.32 11.07
N PRO A 275 -20.75 -21.56 11.05
CA PRO A 275 -21.74 -21.55 12.13
C PRO A 275 -22.47 -22.89 12.30
N ASP A 276 -22.63 -23.66 11.22
CA ASP A 276 -23.29 -24.97 11.24
C ASP A 276 -22.39 -26.12 11.73
N LEU A 277 -21.10 -25.86 11.94
CA LEU A 277 -20.15 -26.88 12.35
C LEU A 277 -20.38 -27.26 13.82
N GLN A 278 -21.14 -28.34 14.04
CA GLN A 278 -21.36 -28.89 15.37
C GLN A 278 -20.11 -29.65 15.84
N ILE A 279 -19.40 -29.07 16.81
CA ILE A 279 -18.23 -29.67 17.44
C ILE A 279 -18.66 -30.18 18.81
N GLU A 280 -18.70 -31.50 18.97
CA GLU A 280 -18.95 -32.10 20.27
C GLU A 280 -17.74 -31.90 21.20
N PRO A 281 -17.96 -31.48 22.46
CA PRO A 281 -16.87 -31.30 23.43
C PRO A 281 -16.22 -32.65 23.74
N ILE A 282 -14.90 -32.73 23.57
CA ILE A 282 -14.14 -33.94 23.88
C ILE A 282 -14.04 -34.08 25.40
N PRO A 283 -14.37 -35.24 25.99
CA PRO A 283 -14.19 -35.45 27.42
C PRO A 283 -12.71 -35.32 27.82
N GLU A 284 -12.44 -34.57 28.90
CA GLU A 284 -11.08 -34.26 29.38
C GLU A 284 -10.20 -35.50 29.61
N SER A 285 -10.81 -36.64 29.91
CA SER A 285 -10.11 -37.92 30.11
C SER A 285 -9.40 -38.42 28.84
N SER A 286 -9.79 -37.96 27.66
CA SER A 286 -9.25 -38.38 26.36
C SER A 286 -8.06 -37.53 25.87
N LEU A 287 -7.74 -36.41 26.53
CA LEU A 287 -6.75 -35.41 26.08
C LEU A 287 -5.27 -35.83 26.24
N ARG A 288 -4.97 -37.01 26.79
CA ARG A 288 -3.58 -37.42 27.11
C ARG A 288 -2.82 -38.11 25.97
N SER A 289 -3.47 -38.46 24.87
CA SER A 289 -2.88 -39.22 23.76
C SER A 289 -2.70 -38.34 22.53
N GLY A 290 -1.47 -38.24 22.01
CA GLY A 290 -1.20 -37.55 20.74
C GLY A 290 -1.93 -38.16 19.53
N ALA A 291 -2.39 -39.41 19.62
CA ALA A 291 -3.20 -40.03 18.57
C ALA A 291 -4.60 -39.38 18.46
N MET A 292 -5.20 -39.00 19.59
CA MET A 292 -6.53 -38.36 19.61
C MET A 292 -6.52 -36.96 18.99
N LEU A 293 -5.39 -36.23 19.10
CA LEU A 293 -5.26 -34.92 18.46
C LEU A 293 -5.32 -35.03 16.93
N ASN A 294 -4.68 -36.04 16.35
CA ASN A 294 -4.71 -36.25 14.91
C ASN A 294 -6.09 -36.68 14.42
N GLU A 295 -6.77 -37.54 15.18
CA GLU A 295 -8.15 -37.97 14.88
C GLU A 295 -9.13 -36.80 14.98
N TYR A 296 -8.99 -35.95 16.00
CA TYR A 296 -9.81 -34.75 16.12
C TYR A 296 -9.54 -33.73 15.00
N LYS A 297 -8.28 -33.51 14.63
CA LYS A 297 -7.92 -32.68 13.46
C LYS A 297 -8.52 -33.24 12.18
N MET A 298 -8.57 -34.56 12.03
CA MET A 298 -9.19 -35.23 10.88
C MET A 298 -10.70 -34.96 10.84
N HIS A 299 -11.41 -35.13 11.97
CA HIS A 299 -12.84 -34.81 12.05
C HIS A 299 -13.14 -33.33 11.76
N LEU A 300 -12.34 -32.41 12.29
CA LEU A 300 -12.48 -30.99 11.97
C LEU A 300 -12.23 -30.72 10.48
N ARG A 301 -11.23 -31.37 9.88
CA ARG A 301 -10.94 -31.23 8.45
C ARG A 301 -12.11 -31.74 7.60
N ASP A 302 -12.68 -32.89 7.96
CA ASP A 302 -13.80 -33.48 7.22
C ASP A 302 -15.04 -32.60 7.33
N GLY A 303 -15.37 -32.12 8.55
CA GLY A 303 -16.46 -31.18 8.76
C GLY A 303 -16.26 -29.85 8.00
N ILE A 304 -15.05 -29.28 8.00
CA ILE A 304 -14.73 -28.09 7.20
C ILE A 304 -14.93 -28.38 5.70
N ASN A 305 -14.45 -29.52 5.19
CA ASN A 305 -14.57 -29.87 3.77
C ASN A 305 -16.03 -30.09 3.35
N GLU A 306 -16.87 -30.66 4.21
CA GLU A 306 -18.31 -30.86 3.95
C GLU A 306 -19.08 -29.53 3.88
N HIS A 307 -18.68 -28.54 4.67
CA HIS A 307 -19.32 -27.22 4.71
C HIS A 307 -18.65 -26.20 3.76
N THR A 308 -17.60 -26.59 3.05
CA THR A 308 -17.00 -25.75 2.02
C THR A 308 -17.83 -25.86 0.74
N PRO A 309 -18.43 -24.76 0.24
CA PRO A 309 -19.21 -24.83 -1.00
C PRO A 309 -18.30 -25.32 -2.14
N PRO A 310 -18.84 -26.16 -3.06
CA PRO A 310 -18.05 -26.65 -4.18
C PRO A 310 -17.50 -25.46 -4.97
N SER A 311 -16.18 -25.46 -5.20
CA SER A 311 -15.49 -24.48 -6.02
C SER A 311 -16.30 -24.22 -7.29
N ILE A 312 -16.76 -22.98 -7.47
CA ILE A 312 -17.51 -22.57 -8.65
C ILE A 312 -16.58 -22.79 -9.84
N ALA A 313 -16.80 -23.87 -10.59
CA ALA A 313 -16.15 -24.07 -11.86
C ALA A 313 -16.46 -22.85 -12.74
N PRO A 314 -15.46 -22.21 -13.37
CA PRO A 314 -15.69 -21.01 -14.16
C PRO A 314 -16.79 -21.29 -15.19
N SER A 315 -17.78 -20.40 -15.25
CA SER A 315 -18.93 -20.56 -16.12
C SER A 315 -18.47 -20.70 -17.59
N ALA A 316 -19.22 -21.42 -18.43
CA ALA A 316 -18.87 -21.57 -19.85
C ALA A 316 -18.74 -20.20 -20.58
N SER A 317 -19.40 -19.16 -20.07
CA SER A 317 -19.24 -17.76 -20.49
C SER A 317 -17.86 -17.17 -20.18
N ASP A 318 -17.26 -17.51 -19.04
CA ASP A 318 -15.90 -17.09 -18.66
C ASP A 318 -14.82 -17.76 -19.51
N GLN A 319 -15.09 -18.97 -20.02
CA GLN A 319 -14.20 -19.66 -20.95
C GLN A 319 -14.26 -19.08 -22.37
N MET A 320 -15.41 -18.54 -22.81
CA MET A 320 -15.53 -17.89 -24.11
C MET A 320 -14.81 -16.54 -24.18
N PHE A 321 -14.79 -15.75 -23.10
CA PHE A 321 -14.05 -14.48 -23.06
C PHE A 321 -12.53 -14.65 -23.11
N ARG A 322 -12.00 -15.81 -22.71
CA ARG A 322 -10.57 -16.12 -22.84
C ARG A 322 -10.12 -16.53 -24.25
N GLN A 323 -11.04 -16.83 -25.18
CA GLN A 323 -10.69 -17.26 -26.54
C GLN A 323 -10.56 -16.11 -27.55
N ALA A 324 -10.83 -14.86 -27.16
CA ALA A 324 -10.78 -13.69 -28.05
C ALA A 324 -9.51 -12.82 -27.86
N THR A 325 -8.37 -13.41 -27.52
CA THR A 325 -7.07 -12.72 -27.59
C THR A 325 -6.29 -13.19 -28.83
N PRO A 326 -5.77 -12.27 -29.67
CA PRO A 326 -4.99 -12.65 -30.84
C PRO A 326 -3.70 -13.37 -30.42
N ARG A 327 -3.46 -14.55 -31.01
CA ARG A 327 -2.23 -15.32 -30.85
C ARG A 327 -1.03 -14.52 -31.35
N ILE A 328 -0.23 -13.97 -30.44
CA ILE A 328 1.13 -13.52 -30.74
C ILE A 328 2.03 -14.75 -30.68
N ASN A 329 2.60 -15.14 -31.82
CA ASN A 329 3.60 -16.20 -31.92
C ASN A 329 4.90 -15.75 -31.24
N PHE A 330 5.27 -16.42 -30.15
CA PHE A 330 6.62 -16.36 -29.60
C PHE A 330 7.45 -17.52 -30.18
N GLY A 331 8.61 -17.18 -30.76
CA GLY A 331 9.60 -18.14 -31.25
C GLY A 331 10.25 -18.96 -30.12
N PRO A 332 11.05 -19.98 -30.47
CA PRO A 332 11.53 -20.99 -29.53
C PRO A 332 12.52 -20.43 -28.50
N PRO A 333 12.52 -20.97 -27.27
CA PRO A 333 13.33 -20.45 -26.17
C PRO A 333 14.80 -20.86 -26.30
N THR A 334 15.70 -19.87 -26.23
CA THR A 334 17.12 -20.08 -25.94
C THR A 334 17.32 -20.52 -24.49
N GLN A 335 18.04 -21.62 -24.32
CA GLN A 335 18.39 -22.22 -23.03
C GLN A 335 19.29 -21.28 -22.21
N PHE A 336 18.90 -20.99 -20.97
CA PHE A 336 19.76 -20.36 -19.97
C PHE A 336 19.88 -21.31 -18.77
N ASN A 337 21.08 -21.88 -18.60
CA ASN A 337 21.48 -22.61 -17.42
C ASN A 337 21.88 -21.62 -16.32
N GLY A 338 21.21 -21.67 -15.17
CA GLY A 338 21.48 -20.81 -14.02
C GLY A 338 21.06 -21.46 -12.71
N ILE A 339 22.07 -21.95 -12.01
CA ILE A 339 22.11 -22.64 -10.71
C ILE A 339 21.20 -22.03 -9.63
N PHE A 340 20.40 -22.87 -8.98
CA PHE A 340 19.59 -22.56 -7.80
C PHE A 340 20.46 -22.34 -6.55
N GLY A 341 20.17 -21.26 -5.81
CA GLY A 341 20.58 -21.07 -4.42
C GLY A 341 19.45 -20.40 -3.66
N GLY A 342 18.75 -21.18 -2.83
CA GLY A 342 17.64 -20.71 -2.00
C GLY A 342 18.08 -19.87 -0.82
N GLY A 343 17.28 -18.86 -0.48
CA GLY A 343 17.44 -18.04 0.71
C GLY A 343 16.13 -17.33 1.03
N ILE A 344 15.45 -17.81 2.06
CA ILE A 344 14.28 -17.18 2.68
C ILE A 344 14.76 -15.86 3.30
N LEU A 345 14.22 -14.72 2.86
CA LEU A 345 14.48 -13.41 3.46
C LEU A 345 13.18 -12.77 3.93
N GLN A 346 13.09 -12.74 5.25
CA GLN A 346 12.21 -11.95 6.09
C GLN A 346 12.32 -10.47 5.69
N GLN A 347 11.20 -9.86 5.31
CA GLN A 347 11.16 -8.47 4.86
C GLN A 347 11.22 -7.53 6.09
N GLN A 348 12.43 -7.24 6.55
CA GLN A 348 12.69 -6.22 7.57
C GLN A 348 12.80 -4.86 6.87
N GLN A 349 11.94 -3.93 7.24
CA GLN A 349 12.00 -2.54 6.81
C GLN A 349 13.32 -1.91 7.31
N MET A 350 14.27 -1.69 6.40
CA MET A 350 15.42 -0.83 6.64
C MET A 350 15.16 0.53 5.98
N LEU A 351 14.66 1.47 6.78
CA LEU A 351 14.83 2.90 6.52
C LEU A 351 16.33 3.20 6.71
N ASN A 352 17.03 3.43 5.61
CA ASN A 352 18.39 3.94 5.63
C ASN A 352 18.40 5.33 6.28
N THR A 353 18.96 5.41 7.49
CA THR A 353 19.44 6.66 8.08
C THR A 353 20.66 7.10 7.29
N VAL A 354 20.51 8.13 6.44
CA VAL A 354 21.65 8.81 5.83
C VAL A 354 22.23 9.77 6.88
N PRO A 355 23.50 9.64 7.29
CA PRO A 355 24.12 10.64 8.16
C PRO A 355 24.44 11.88 7.33
N PHE A 356 23.75 12.99 7.59
CA PHE A 356 24.16 14.30 7.08
C PHE A 356 25.49 14.69 7.73
N SER A 357 26.55 14.68 6.93
CA SER A 357 27.85 15.24 7.28
C SER A 357 27.74 16.76 7.30
N ASN A 358 27.83 17.36 8.49
CA ASN A 358 28.11 18.79 8.63
C ASN A 358 29.51 19.07 8.05
N ARG A 359 29.57 19.82 6.95
CA ARG A 359 30.78 20.56 6.57
C ARG A 359 30.48 22.05 6.65
N ASN A 360 31.22 22.70 7.55
CA ASN A 360 31.51 24.13 7.50
C ASN A 360 32.34 24.45 6.27
#